data_AF-A0A971EHE0-F1
#
_entry.id   AF-A0A971EHE0-F1
#
_cell.length_a   1.000
_cell.length_b   1.000
_cell.length_c   1.000
_cell.angle_alpha   90.00
_cell.angle_beta   90.00
_cell.angle_gamma   90.00
#
_symmetry.space_group_name_H-M   'P 1'
#
loop_
_entity.id
_entity.type
_entity.pdbx_description
1 polymer ?
#
loop_
_entity_poly.entity_id
_entity_poly.type
_entity_poly.pdbx_seq_one_letter_code
_entity_poly.pdbx_strand_id
1 'polypeptide(L)'
;MHDKERFNLTLRQAVRLYQQEEDPVPLAYNWYIASAESRGQVWFGKVEVPACRLDGTWYVDSGRFKEAITRHRQDVEHKKQVLRDYEQGIIHGQDGETIEVDWLTYTVRGNFRFVRTELDFVFNDYPGVWYCNKCHGRAIAEYNKEECDLCKNSKGCGTQCTLSKVYCPECGETLEL
;
A
#
# COMPACT_ATOMS: atom_id res chain seq x y z
N MET A 1 -21.05 -3.61 -32.92
CA MET A 1 -22.17 -3.87 -31.99
C MET A 1 -21.66 -4.31 -30.61
N HIS A 2 -20.57 -5.10 -30.52
CA HIS A 2 -19.98 -5.55 -29.26
C HIS A 2 -19.39 -4.47 -28.32
N ASP A 3 -18.87 -3.37 -28.84
CA ASP A 3 -18.25 -2.33 -27.97
C ASP A 3 -19.28 -1.56 -27.13
N LYS A 4 -20.53 -1.41 -27.60
CA LYS A 4 -21.58 -0.69 -26.86
C LYS A 4 -22.10 -1.47 -25.65
N GLU A 5 -22.07 -2.80 -25.70
CA GLU A 5 -22.44 -3.64 -24.56
C GLU A 5 -21.33 -3.68 -23.51
N ARG A 6 -20.08 -3.63 -23.96
CA ARG A 6 -18.89 -3.61 -23.11
C ARG A 6 -18.72 -2.28 -22.39
N PHE A 7 -18.82 -1.17 -23.13
CA PHE A 7 -18.65 0.20 -22.64
C PHE A 7 -20.01 0.88 -22.42
N ASN A 8 -20.79 0.38 -21.48
CA ASN A 8 -22.13 0.89 -21.15
C ASN A 8 -22.21 1.65 -19.82
N LEU A 9 -21.07 1.84 -19.14
CA LEU A 9 -20.97 2.59 -17.89
C LEU A 9 -20.13 3.85 -18.13
N THR A 10 -20.71 5.03 -17.88
CA THR A 10 -19.93 6.26 -18.01
C THR A 10 -18.84 6.30 -16.93
N LEU A 11 -17.68 6.88 -17.24
CA LEU A 11 -16.59 7.03 -16.28
C LEU A 11 -17.05 7.80 -15.03
N ARG A 12 -17.88 8.83 -15.20
CA ARG A 12 -18.46 9.60 -14.09
C ARG A 12 -19.31 8.73 -13.15
N GLN A 13 -20.14 7.86 -13.70
CA GLN A 13 -20.92 6.91 -12.89
C GLN A 13 -20.02 5.90 -12.19
N ALA A 14 -19.03 5.34 -12.90
CA ALA A 14 -18.06 4.40 -12.33
C ALA A 14 -17.30 5.01 -11.14
N VAL A 15 -16.80 6.25 -11.28
CA VAL A 15 -16.13 6.98 -10.19
C VAL A 15 -17.08 7.21 -9.01
N ARG A 16 -18.33 7.63 -9.27
CA ARG A 16 -19.31 7.82 -8.19
C ARG A 16 -19.59 6.52 -7.43
N LEU A 17 -19.75 5.40 -8.14
CA LEU A 17 -19.98 4.09 -7.53
C LEU A 17 -18.76 3.67 -6.70
N TYR A 18 -17.56 3.84 -7.23
CA TYR A 18 -16.34 3.52 -6.50
C TYR A 18 -16.16 4.39 -5.25
N GLN A 19 -16.49 5.68 -5.31
CA GLN A 19 -16.44 6.59 -4.16
C GLN A 19 -17.45 6.26 -3.05
N GLN A 20 -18.39 5.35 -3.30
CA GLN A 20 -19.32 4.83 -2.28
C GLN A 20 -18.83 3.54 -1.63
N GLU A 21 -17.76 2.93 -2.16
CA GLU A 21 -17.12 1.78 -1.52
C GLU A 21 -16.44 2.21 -0.22
N GLU A 22 -16.18 1.23 0.64
CA GLU A 22 -15.35 1.42 1.82
C GLU A 22 -13.88 1.61 1.41
N ASP A 23 -13.16 2.52 2.09
CA ASP A 23 -11.77 2.87 1.80
C ASP A 23 -11.47 3.14 0.30
N PRO A 24 -12.22 4.06 -0.36
CA PRO A 24 -11.96 4.35 -1.75
C PRO A 24 -10.72 5.26 -1.86
N VAL A 25 -9.88 5.03 -2.86
CA VAL A 25 -8.76 5.95 -3.14
C VAL A 25 -9.33 7.35 -3.46
N PRO A 26 -8.99 8.40 -2.68
CA PRO A 26 -9.68 9.69 -2.72
C PRO A 26 -9.16 10.60 -3.84
N LEU A 27 -9.25 10.13 -5.09
CA LEU A 27 -8.82 10.88 -6.26
C LEU A 27 -9.93 11.79 -6.80
N ALA A 28 -9.54 12.97 -7.26
CA ALA A 28 -10.45 13.87 -7.96
C ALA A 28 -10.84 13.32 -9.33
N TYR A 29 -12.05 13.60 -9.81
CA TYR A 29 -12.55 13.12 -11.11
C TYR A 29 -11.60 13.42 -12.29
N ASN A 30 -10.93 14.58 -12.26
CA ASN A 30 -10.00 14.98 -13.33
C ASN A 30 -8.77 14.07 -13.43
N TRP A 31 -8.36 13.41 -12.34
CA TRP A 31 -7.30 12.40 -12.39
C TRP A 31 -7.72 11.21 -13.26
N TYR A 32 -8.96 10.73 -13.09
CA TYR A 32 -9.50 9.62 -13.86
C TYR A 32 -9.59 9.97 -15.36
N ILE A 33 -9.97 11.21 -15.68
CA ILE A 33 -9.97 11.71 -17.06
C ILE A 33 -8.56 11.72 -17.64
N ALA A 34 -7.58 12.28 -16.91
CA ALA A 34 -6.19 12.33 -17.37
C ALA A 34 -5.60 10.93 -17.57
N SER A 35 -5.94 9.97 -16.70
CA SER A 35 -5.55 8.56 -16.88
C SER A 35 -6.18 7.95 -18.14
N ALA A 36 -7.48 8.15 -18.35
CA ALA A 36 -8.18 7.65 -19.53
C ALA A 36 -7.62 8.25 -20.83
N GLU A 37 -7.31 9.55 -20.84
CA GLU A 37 -6.71 10.25 -21.98
C GLU A 37 -5.30 9.77 -22.30
N SER A 38 -4.46 9.58 -21.28
CA SER A 38 -3.05 9.23 -21.48
C SER A 38 -2.80 7.74 -21.72
N ARG A 39 -3.64 6.86 -21.14
CA ARG A 39 -3.40 5.41 -21.13
C ARG A 39 -4.53 4.58 -21.74
N GLY A 40 -5.68 5.17 -22.03
CA GLY A 40 -6.88 4.42 -22.46
C GLY A 40 -7.44 3.52 -21.35
N GLN A 41 -7.05 3.75 -20.10
CA GLN A 41 -7.48 2.96 -18.95
C GLN A 41 -7.40 3.76 -17.65
N VAL A 42 -8.09 3.25 -16.66
CA VAL A 42 -8.32 3.92 -15.39
C VAL A 42 -8.23 2.92 -14.25
N TRP A 43 -7.59 3.30 -13.16
CA TRP A 43 -7.47 2.46 -11.97
C TRP A 43 -8.68 2.59 -11.05
N PHE A 44 -9.24 1.46 -10.66
CA PHE A 44 -10.20 1.33 -9.56
C PHE A 44 -9.65 0.28 -8.60
N GLY A 45 -9.31 0.69 -7.37
CA GLY A 45 -8.45 -0.10 -6.48
C GLY A 45 -7.12 -0.44 -7.18
N LYS A 46 -6.80 -1.73 -7.25
CA LYS A 46 -5.60 -2.26 -7.92
C LYS A 46 -5.87 -2.86 -9.30
N VAL A 47 -6.98 -2.49 -9.94
CA VAL A 47 -7.36 -3.05 -11.24
C VAL A 47 -7.44 -1.95 -12.31
N GLU A 48 -6.77 -2.21 -13.43
CA GLU A 48 -6.87 -1.38 -14.63
C GLU A 48 -8.16 -1.73 -15.39
N VAL A 49 -9.02 -0.73 -15.53
CA VAL A 49 -10.28 -0.81 -16.27
C VAL A 49 -10.12 -0.04 -17.58
N PRO A 50 -10.25 -0.70 -18.74
CA PRO A 50 -10.23 -0.03 -20.03
C PRO A 50 -11.26 1.09 -20.09
N ALA A 51 -10.87 2.20 -20.71
CA ALA A 51 -11.72 3.37 -20.89
C ALA A 51 -11.65 3.85 -22.34
N CYS A 52 -12.78 4.29 -22.88
CA CYS A 52 -12.85 4.84 -24.23
C CYS A 52 -13.78 6.04 -24.29
N ARG A 53 -13.59 6.87 -25.31
CA ARG A 53 -14.42 8.05 -25.55
C ARG A 53 -15.37 7.78 -26.71
N LEU A 54 -16.67 7.86 -26.45
CA LEU A 54 -17.75 7.69 -27.42
C LEU A 54 -18.61 8.95 -27.41
N ASP A 55 -18.77 9.59 -28.57
CA ASP A 55 -19.58 10.81 -28.74
C ASP A 55 -19.26 11.89 -27.69
N GLY A 56 -17.96 12.10 -27.44
CA GLY A 56 -17.47 13.09 -26.49
C GLY A 56 -17.51 12.67 -25.02
N THR A 57 -18.15 11.55 -24.68
CA THR A 57 -18.32 11.04 -23.31
C THR A 57 -17.37 9.88 -23.03
N TRP A 58 -16.78 9.86 -21.83
CA TRP A 58 -15.93 8.75 -21.37
C TRP A 58 -16.76 7.60 -20.80
N TYR A 59 -16.45 6.40 -21.25
CA TYR A 59 -17.02 5.14 -20.78
C TYR A 59 -15.91 4.20 -20.31
N VAL A 60 -16.28 3.27 -19.44
CA VAL A 60 -15.40 2.20 -18.97
C VAL A 60 -16.00 0.84 -19.30
N ASP A 61 -15.13 -0.15 -19.42
CA ASP A 61 -15.53 -1.56 -19.53
C ASP A 61 -16.28 -1.97 -18.25
N SER A 62 -17.58 -2.23 -18.37
CA SER A 62 -18.44 -2.52 -17.23
C SER A 62 -18.16 -3.87 -16.58
N GLY A 63 -17.69 -4.86 -17.34
CA GLY A 63 -17.31 -6.17 -16.84
C GLY A 63 -16.04 -6.06 -15.99
N ARG A 64 -15.02 -5.36 -16.51
CA ARG A 64 -13.77 -5.10 -15.80
C ARG A 64 -13.96 -4.19 -14.59
N PHE A 65 -14.88 -3.22 -14.67
CA PHE A 65 -15.25 -2.41 -13.52
C PHE A 65 -15.86 -3.26 -12.39
N LYS A 66 -16.78 -4.19 -12.68
CA LYS A 66 -17.34 -5.10 -11.66
C LYS A 66 -16.27 -5.98 -11.01
N GLU A 67 -15.34 -6.48 -11.81
CA GLU A 67 -14.17 -7.22 -11.31
C GLU A 67 -13.32 -6.35 -10.38
N ALA A 68 -13.06 -5.10 -10.76
CA ALA A 68 -12.31 -4.14 -9.95
C ALA A 68 -12.96 -3.90 -8.59
N ILE A 69 -14.28 -3.64 -8.56
CA ILE A 69 -15.02 -3.46 -7.31
C ILE A 69 -14.99 -4.74 -6.44
N THR A 70 -15.13 -5.91 -7.06
CA THR A 70 -15.08 -7.18 -6.32
C THR A 70 -13.72 -7.39 -5.67
N ARG A 71 -12.63 -7.15 -6.41
CA ARG A 71 -11.26 -7.26 -5.87
C ARG A 71 -11.00 -6.20 -4.80
N HIS A 72 -11.46 -4.97 -5.00
CA HIS A 72 -11.36 -3.92 -3.98
C HIS A 72 -11.99 -4.35 -2.65
N ARG A 73 -13.21 -4.87 -2.67
CA ARG A 73 -13.89 -5.36 -1.47
C ARG A 73 -13.14 -6.52 -0.80
N GLN A 74 -12.59 -7.43 -1.60
CA GLN A 74 -11.77 -8.53 -1.09
C GLN A 74 -10.49 -8.02 -0.42
N ASP A 75 -9.82 -7.04 -1.03
CA ASP A 75 -8.63 -6.40 -0.47
C ASP A 75 -8.95 -5.67 0.83
N VAL A 76 -10.07 -4.95 0.91
CA VAL A 76 -10.52 -4.27 2.14
C VAL A 76 -10.79 -5.28 3.26
N GLU A 77 -11.51 -6.37 2.99
CA GLU A 77 -11.77 -7.39 4.02
C GLU A 77 -10.47 -8.12 4.43
N HIS A 78 -9.58 -8.36 3.47
CA HIS A 78 -8.27 -8.94 3.77
C HIS A 78 -7.47 -8.03 4.69
N LYS A 79 -7.36 -6.72 4.40
CA LYS A 79 -6.71 -5.74 5.28
C LYS A 79 -7.29 -5.75 6.69
N LYS A 80 -8.62 -5.79 6.82
CA LYS A 80 -9.29 -5.89 8.12
C LYS A 80 -8.94 -7.17 8.87
N GLN A 81 -8.90 -8.30 8.19
CA GLN A 81 -8.51 -9.57 8.81
C GLN A 81 -7.06 -9.52 9.28
N VAL A 82 -6.14 -9.04 8.44
CA VAL A 82 -4.72 -8.93 8.80
C VAL A 82 -4.53 -7.95 9.96
N LEU A 83 -5.32 -6.86 10.04
CA LEU A 83 -5.29 -5.96 11.20
C LEU A 83 -5.74 -6.68 12.48
N ARG A 84 -6.85 -7.43 12.44
CA ARG A 84 -7.33 -8.23 13.60
C ARG A 84 -6.28 -9.24 14.05
N ASP A 85 -5.65 -9.91 13.10
CA ASP A 85 -4.57 -10.86 13.36
C ASP A 85 -3.36 -10.16 14.00
N TYR A 86 -2.97 -9.00 13.46
CA TYR A 86 -1.88 -8.18 14.00
C TYR A 86 -2.13 -7.75 15.45
N GLU A 87 -3.35 -7.31 15.78
CA GLU A 87 -3.76 -6.96 17.14
C GLU A 87 -3.71 -8.16 18.11
N GLN A 88 -3.87 -9.38 17.59
CA GLN A 88 -3.74 -10.63 18.33
C GLN A 88 -2.29 -11.17 18.37
N GLY A 89 -1.32 -10.44 17.78
CA GLY A 89 0.07 -10.86 17.70
C GLY A 89 0.37 -11.87 16.57
N ILE A 90 -0.55 -12.10 15.64
CA ILE A 90 -0.30 -12.94 14.47
C ILE A 90 0.32 -12.05 13.37
N ILE A 91 1.58 -12.33 13.03
CA ILE A 91 2.32 -11.57 12.03
C ILE A 91 2.31 -12.33 10.70
N HIS A 92 1.76 -11.69 9.66
CA HIS A 92 1.76 -12.19 8.29
C HIS A 92 2.98 -11.71 7.51
N GLY A 93 3.30 -12.42 6.42
CA GLY A 93 4.33 -12.04 5.46
C GLY A 93 5.64 -12.80 5.62
N GLN A 94 6.44 -12.81 4.55
CA GLN A 94 7.77 -13.42 4.51
C GLN A 94 8.87 -12.38 4.77
N ASP A 95 10.08 -12.85 5.09
CA ASP A 95 11.25 -11.98 5.14
C ASP A 95 11.40 -11.20 3.83
N GLY A 96 11.50 -9.87 3.90
CA GLY A 96 11.47 -9.02 2.71
C GLY A 96 10.14 -8.28 2.53
N GLU A 97 9.02 -8.90 2.90
CA GLU A 97 7.67 -8.47 2.55
C GLU A 97 7.17 -7.29 3.39
N THR A 98 6.46 -6.37 2.74
CA THR A 98 5.73 -5.28 3.40
C THR A 98 4.24 -5.56 3.33
N ILE A 99 3.62 -5.58 4.50
CA ILE A 99 2.19 -5.77 4.69
C ILE A 99 1.58 -4.41 5.00
N GLU A 100 0.54 -4.06 4.26
CA GLU A 100 -0.25 -2.85 4.47
C GLU A 100 -1.58 -3.22 5.13
N VAL A 101 -1.88 -2.61 6.27
CA VAL A 101 -3.15 -2.78 6.98
C VAL A 101 -3.67 -1.41 7.39
N ASP A 102 -4.85 -1.02 6.91
CA ASP A 102 -5.54 0.23 7.25
C ASP A 102 -4.59 1.42 7.56
N TRP A 103 -4.35 1.73 8.84
CA TRP A 103 -3.54 2.87 9.32
C TRP A 103 -2.04 2.59 9.57
N LEU A 104 -1.56 1.36 9.34
CA LEU A 104 -0.15 1.00 9.49
C LEU A 104 0.36 0.11 8.35
N THR A 105 1.66 0.18 8.12
CA THR A 105 2.40 -0.80 7.34
C THR A 105 3.42 -1.46 8.24
N TYR A 106 3.70 -2.74 8.02
CA TYR A 106 4.88 -3.34 8.62
C TYR A 106 5.66 -4.18 7.61
N THR A 107 6.97 -4.11 7.71
CA THR A 107 7.90 -4.86 6.88
C THR A 107 8.55 -5.96 7.71
N VAL A 108 8.43 -7.22 7.28
CA VAL A 108 9.06 -8.34 7.97
C VAL A 108 10.54 -8.42 7.59
N ARG A 109 11.40 -8.52 8.61
CA ARG A 109 12.84 -8.76 8.48
C ARG A 109 13.30 -9.79 9.51
N GLY A 110 13.60 -11.00 9.06
CA GLY A 110 13.90 -12.15 9.93
C GLY A 110 12.87 -12.31 11.06
N ASN A 111 13.35 -12.36 12.31
CA ASN A 111 12.51 -12.48 13.51
C ASN A 111 11.92 -11.14 14.00
N PHE A 112 11.96 -10.10 13.17
CA PHE A 112 11.51 -8.75 13.50
C PHE A 112 10.54 -8.21 12.45
N ARG A 113 9.83 -7.15 12.84
CA ARG A 113 9.04 -6.33 11.92
C ARG A 113 9.32 -4.86 12.18
N PHE A 114 9.38 -4.10 11.11
CA PHE A 114 9.47 -2.65 11.14
C PHE A 114 8.11 -2.05 10.85
N VAL A 115 7.55 -1.33 11.81
CA VAL A 115 6.20 -0.77 11.74
C VAL A 115 6.27 0.72 11.43
N ARG A 116 5.42 1.16 10.52
CA ARG A 116 5.16 2.57 10.23
C ARG A 116 3.67 2.85 10.28
N THR A 117 3.29 3.97 10.85
CA THR A 117 1.92 4.47 10.89
C THR A 117 1.76 5.62 9.90
N GLU A 118 0.53 6.00 9.58
CA GLU A 118 0.26 7.18 8.74
C GLU A 118 0.93 8.46 9.28
N LEU A 119 1.03 8.62 10.61
CA LEU A 119 1.69 9.77 11.23
C LEU A 119 3.18 9.82 10.88
N ASP A 120 3.84 8.67 10.75
CA ASP A 120 5.26 8.61 10.38
C ASP A 120 5.46 9.12 8.95
N PHE A 121 4.51 8.86 8.05
CA PHE A 121 4.53 9.38 6.67
C PHE A 121 4.26 10.89 6.61
N VAL A 122 3.36 11.40 7.46
CA VAL A 122 3.00 12.83 7.48
C VAL A 122 4.12 13.70 8.04
N PHE A 123 4.76 13.24 9.13
CA PHE A 123 5.76 14.06 9.81
C PHE A 123 7.19 13.85 9.30
N ASN A 124 7.47 12.79 8.52
CA ASN A 124 8.76 12.50 7.87
C ASN A 124 10.01 12.48 8.80
N ASP A 125 9.82 12.67 10.11
CA ASP A 125 10.86 12.74 11.14
C ASP A 125 10.94 11.47 11.98
N TYR A 126 9.98 10.55 11.82
CA TYR A 126 9.94 9.31 12.58
C TYR A 126 10.14 8.13 11.63
N PRO A 127 11.23 7.36 11.75
CA PRO A 127 11.55 6.37 10.76
C PRO A 127 10.61 5.16 10.79
N GLY A 128 9.91 4.95 11.90
CA GLY A 128 9.15 3.75 12.26
C GLY A 128 9.69 3.12 13.54
N VAL A 129 9.08 2.02 13.98
CA VAL A 129 9.46 1.30 15.21
C VAL A 129 9.69 -0.19 14.91
N TRP A 130 10.77 -0.73 15.43
CA TRP A 130 11.07 -2.16 15.35
C TRP A 130 10.41 -2.94 16.49
N TYR A 131 9.88 -4.11 16.16
CA TYR A 131 9.30 -5.06 17.11
C TYR A 131 9.81 -6.46 16.86
N CYS A 132 9.97 -7.24 17.92
CA CYS A 132 10.25 -8.67 17.82
C CYS A 132 8.96 -9.42 17.44
N ASN A 133 9.04 -10.37 16.51
CA ASN A 133 7.88 -11.19 16.11
C ASN A 133 7.58 -12.31 17.11
N LYS A 134 8.51 -12.65 18.00
CA LYS A 134 8.36 -13.73 18.98
C LYS A 134 7.70 -13.29 20.29
N CYS A 135 8.14 -12.16 20.86
CA CYS A 135 7.60 -11.65 22.12
C CYS A 135 6.71 -10.40 21.95
N HIS A 136 6.61 -9.87 20.73
CA HIS A 136 5.90 -8.63 20.40
C HIS A 136 6.43 -7.36 21.09
N GLY A 137 7.47 -7.48 21.91
CA GLY A 137 8.17 -6.37 22.54
C GLY A 137 8.90 -5.48 21.54
N ARG A 138 9.10 -4.22 21.93
CA ARG A 138 9.84 -3.23 21.14
C ARG A 138 11.30 -3.67 21.03
N ALA A 139 11.84 -3.66 19.81
CA ALA A 139 13.24 -3.93 19.54
C ALA A 139 14.03 -2.63 19.41
N ILE A 140 15.34 -2.73 19.61
CA ILE A 140 16.30 -1.63 19.52
C ILE A 140 17.07 -1.78 18.22
N ALA A 141 17.23 -0.68 17.49
CA ALA A 141 17.95 -0.63 16.22
C ALA A 141 19.25 0.18 16.37
N GLU A 142 20.34 -0.33 15.82
CA GLU A 142 21.64 0.32 15.77
C GLU A 142 21.98 0.72 14.33
N TYR A 143 22.55 1.91 14.18
CA TYR A 143 22.73 2.57 12.90
C TYR A 143 24.21 2.89 12.66
N ASN A 144 25.05 1.85 12.57
CA ASN A 144 26.51 1.97 12.54
C ASN A 144 27.14 1.70 11.17
N LYS A 145 26.37 1.38 10.12
CA LYS A 145 26.93 1.26 8.77
C LYS A 145 27.29 2.62 8.21
N GLU A 146 28.27 2.63 7.31
CA GLU A 146 28.53 3.81 6.51
C GLU A 146 27.33 4.15 5.61
N GLU A 147 27.06 5.45 5.46
CA GLU A 147 26.10 5.92 4.47
C GLU A 147 26.54 5.50 3.07
N CYS A 148 25.58 5.07 2.25
CA CYS A 148 25.87 4.74 0.85
C CYS A 148 26.19 6.00 0.05
N ASP A 149 26.84 5.84 -1.10
CA ASP A 149 27.25 6.97 -1.94
C ASP A 149 26.06 7.83 -2.41
N LEU A 150 24.87 7.25 -2.50
CA LEU A 150 23.65 7.98 -2.85
C LEU A 150 23.20 8.89 -1.69
N CYS A 151 23.27 8.41 -0.45
CA CYS A 151 23.00 9.21 0.75
C CYS A 151 24.02 10.34 0.90
N LYS A 152 25.30 10.04 0.69
CA LYS A 152 26.40 11.02 0.79
C LYS A 152 26.25 12.18 -0.21
N ASN A 153 25.70 11.90 -1.40
CA ASN A 153 25.69 12.85 -2.53
C ASN A 153 24.31 13.40 -2.94
N SER A 154 23.21 12.98 -2.29
CA SER A 154 21.84 13.37 -2.70
C SER A 154 20.86 13.49 -1.53
N LYS A 155 19.54 13.56 -1.80
CA LYS A 155 18.50 13.51 -0.74
C LYS A 155 18.57 12.13 -0.08
N GLY A 156 19.06 12.09 1.17
CA GLY A 156 19.38 10.87 1.91
C GLY A 156 18.35 9.75 1.78
N CYS A 157 18.84 8.52 1.74
CA CYS A 157 18.09 7.25 1.69
C CYS A 157 17.27 6.96 2.96
N GLY A 158 17.09 7.94 3.84
CA GLY A 158 16.49 7.81 5.16
C GLY A 158 17.40 7.10 6.17
N THR A 159 16.92 6.97 7.41
CA THR A 159 17.65 6.35 8.52
C THR A 159 17.96 4.86 8.32
N GLN A 160 17.30 4.20 7.38
CA GLN A 160 17.52 2.77 7.14
C GLN A 160 18.85 2.46 6.44
N CYS A 161 19.50 3.45 5.80
CA CYS A 161 20.76 3.21 5.08
C CYS A 161 21.91 2.80 6.00
N THR A 162 21.93 3.33 7.22
CA THR A 162 22.99 3.06 8.19
C THR A 162 22.64 1.94 9.15
N LEU A 163 21.44 1.33 9.03
CA LEU A 163 20.96 0.26 9.90
C LEU A 163 21.89 -0.95 9.81
N SER A 164 22.55 -1.25 10.92
CA SER A 164 23.48 -2.38 11.05
C SER A 164 22.85 -3.56 11.79
N LYS A 165 21.99 -3.29 12.78
CA LYS A 165 21.50 -4.32 13.69
C LYS A 165 20.14 -3.98 14.27
N VAL A 166 19.35 -5.02 14.54
CA VAL A 166 18.15 -4.96 15.36
C VAL A 166 18.24 -6.04 16.44
N TYR A 167 17.95 -5.71 17.70
CA TYR A 167 17.92 -6.69 18.78
C TYR A 167 16.73 -6.53 19.71
N CYS A 168 16.28 -7.64 20.28
CA CYS A 168 15.20 -7.65 21.27
C CYS A 168 15.79 -7.80 22.69
N PRO A 169 15.59 -6.82 23.59
CA PRO A 169 16.10 -6.92 24.96
C PRO A 169 15.34 -7.96 25.80
N GLU A 170 14.11 -8.31 25.43
CA GLU A 170 13.26 -9.23 26.20
C GLU A 170 13.61 -10.70 25.95
N CYS A 171 13.87 -11.07 24.69
CA CYS A 171 14.10 -12.47 24.32
C CYS A 171 15.50 -12.77 23.77
N GLY A 172 16.34 -11.75 23.59
CA GLY A 172 17.72 -11.88 23.14
C GLY A 172 17.90 -12.14 21.64
N GLU A 173 16.82 -12.16 20.85
CA GLU A 173 16.90 -12.28 19.40
C GLU A 173 17.68 -11.11 18.79
N THR A 174 18.41 -11.39 17.71
CA THR A 174 19.21 -10.41 16.99
C THR A 174 19.10 -10.62 15.49
N LEU A 175 19.08 -9.53 14.75
CA LEU A 175 19.18 -9.49 13.30
C LEU A 175 20.32 -8.54 12.93
N GLU A 176 21.33 -9.08 12.26
CA GLU A 176 22.40 -8.30 11.63
C GLU A 176 22.00 -8.06 10.17
N LEU A 177 22.24 -6.86 9.66
CA LEU A 177 21.84 -6.42 8.32
C LEU A 177 23.04 -6.02 7.48
#